data_AF-A0A2N8MW31-F1
#
_entry.id   AF-A0A2N8MW31-F1
#
_cell.length_a   1.000
_cell.length_b   1.000
_cell.length_c   1.000
_cell.angle_alpha   90.00
_cell.angle_beta   90.00
_cell.angle_gamma   90.00
#
_symmetry.space_group_name_H-M   'P 1'
#
loop_
_entity.id
_entity.type
_entity.pdbx_description
1 polymer ?
#
loop_
_entity_poly.entity_id
_entity_poly.type
_entity_poly.pdbx_seq_one_letter_code
_entity_poly.pdbx_strand_id
1 'polypeptide(L)'
;MRNIDGGFLATPDQASLDRRERDVRKGKLALMLTVAGGFVALIAGYNVLMEFSPVSLAVTLIALAAAVGGGVLTKHLMRNVRFRVHKPNAGLIGAAKLTGLLVAFFAIAALLGSIEAPGALRVVLIAVGCGTIAYVRSLHDQQWVLFELDAVGVRIERTVVPWRDVTRLTTDPVGPGMTRLGAIPVNAAPLYVAVQDSELDPRLLAEAVGRFAPQGIFLTGAQNPVN
;
A
#
# COMPACT_ATOMS: atom_id res chain seq x y z
N MET A 1 -35.72 19.44 32.38
CA MET A 1 -34.37 18.88 32.18
C MET A 1 -33.96 19.13 30.74
N ARG A 2 -32.95 19.97 30.52
CA ARG A 2 -32.51 20.52 29.24
C ARG A 2 -31.34 19.65 28.76
N ASN A 3 -31.51 18.90 27.67
CA ASN A 3 -30.40 18.27 26.95
C ASN A 3 -29.96 19.27 25.87
N ILE A 4 -29.10 20.21 26.28
CA ILE A 4 -28.40 21.12 25.40
C ILE A 4 -27.07 20.41 25.15
N ASP A 5 -26.90 19.89 23.94
CA ASP A 5 -25.63 19.75 23.21
C ASP A 5 -25.89 18.86 22.00
N GLY A 6 -26.63 19.43 21.05
CA GLY A 6 -26.72 18.94 19.67
C GLY A 6 -25.41 19.20 18.92
N GLY A 7 -24.28 18.78 19.48
CA GLY A 7 -23.00 18.75 18.80
C GLY A 7 -23.11 17.77 17.65
N PHE A 8 -23.22 18.31 16.44
CA PHE A 8 -23.24 17.54 15.20
C PHE A 8 -22.15 16.46 15.27
N LEU A 9 -22.59 15.20 15.21
CA LEU A 9 -21.75 14.05 14.88
C LEU A 9 -20.94 14.47 13.66
N ALA A 10 -19.63 14.70 13.80
CA ALA A 10 -18.78 15.11 12.70
C ALA A 10 -18.82 13.99 11.66
N THR A 11 -19.69 14.15 10.66
CA THR A 11 -19.74 13.30 9.49
C THR A 11 -18.34 13.26 8.89
N PRO A 12 -17.78 12.07 8.58
CA PRO A 12 -16.50 12.00 7.90
C PRO A 12 -16.59 12.90 6.66
N ASP A 13 -15.63 13.80 6.49
CA ASP A 13 -15.65 14.84 5.45
C ASP A 13 -15.96 14.17 4.11
N GLN A 14 -17.21 14.29 3.64
CA GLN A 14 -17.71 13.53 2.49
C GLN A 14 -16.87 13.84 1.25
N ALA A 15 -16.33 15.06 1.15
CA ALA A 15 -15.43 15.46 0.09
C ALA A 15 -14.12 14.64 0.06
N SER A 16 -13.58 14.30 1.24
CA SER A 16 -12.36 13.47 1.35
C SER A 16 -12.64 12.01 0.97
N LEU A 17 -13.81 11.47 1.36
CA LEU A 17 -14.25 10.12 1.01
C LEU A 17 -14.54 9.99 -0.49
N ASP A 18 -15.18 10.98 -1.10
CA ASP A 18 -15.48 11.00 -2.55
C ASP A 18 -14.21 11.12 -3.40
N ARG A 19 -13.22 11.89 -2.94
CA ARG A 19 -11.89 11.95 -3.58
C ARG A 19 -11.19 10.59 -3.49
N ARG A 20 -11.19 9.98 -2.30
CA ARG A 20 -10.66 8.64 -2.11
C ARG A 20 -11.37 7.61 -2.99
N GLU A 21 -12.69 7.65 -3.10
CA GLU A 21 -13.41 6.68 -3.94
C GLU A 21 -13.05 6.84 -5.41
N ARG A 22 -12.95 8.09 -5.91
CA ARG A 22 -12.48 8.36 -7.28
C ARG A 22 -11.07 7.85 -7.52
N ASP A 23 -10.14 8.12 -6.60
CA ASP A 23 -8.75 7.68 -6.76
C ASP A 23 -8.57 6.17 -6.59
N VAL A 24 -9.35 5.54 -5.71
CA VAL A 24 -9.45 4.08 -5.61
C VAL A 24 -10.03 3.48 -6.88
N ARG A 25 -11.06 4.10 -7.48
CA ARG A 25 -11.66 3.62 -8.73
C ARG A 25 -10.67 3.73 -9.89
N LYS A 26 -9.93 4.84 -10.01
CA LYS A 26 -8.83 4.98 -10.98
C LYS A 26 -7.73 3.95 -10.73
N GLY A 27 -7.35 3.73 -9.47
CA GLY A 27 -6.37 2.72 -9.07
C GLY A 27 -6.83 1.31 -9.42
N LYS A 28 -8.11 0.97 -9.24
CA LYS A 28 -8.71 -0.31 -9.65
C LYS A 28 -8.67 -0.49 -11.16
N LEU A 29 -8.99 0.55 -11.94
CA LEU A 29 -8.91 0.50 -13.40
C LEU A 29 -7.46 0.32 -13.88
N ALA A 30 -6.51 1.02 -13.28
CA ALA A 30 -5.08 0.87 -13.58
C ALA A 30 -4.56 -0.53 -13.19
N LEU A 31 -5.04 -1.10 -12.09
CA LEU A 31 -4.76 -2.48 -11.69
C LEU A 31 -5.33 -3.48 -12.71
N MET A 32 -6.59 -3.30 -13.14
CA MET A 32 -7.20 -4.16 -14.16
C MET A 32 -6.42 -4.09 -15.47
N LEU A 33 -5.98 -2.90 -15.89
CA LEU A 33 -5.11 -2.74 -17.06
C LEU A 33 -3.79 -3.49 -16.87
N THR A 34 -3.23 -3.45 -15.66
CA THR A 34 -1.99 -4.16 -15.33
C THR A 34 -2.15 -5.68 -15.46
N VAL A 35 -3.24 -6.22 -14.90
CA VAL A 35 -3.53 -7.65 -14.91
C VAL A 35 -3.85 -8.14 -16.32
N ALA A 36 -4.71 -7.41 -17.04
CA ALA A 36 -5.05 -7.74 -18.43
C ALA A 36 -3.83 -7.66 -19.34
N GLY A 37 -3.01 -6.59 -19.22
CA GLY A 37 -1.75 -6.45 -19.95
C GLY A 37 -0.77 -7.56 -19.62
N GLY A 38 -0.61 -7.93 -18.35
CA GLY A 38 0.26 -9.04 -17.93
C GLY A 38 -0.20 -10.38 -18.50
N PHE A 39 -1.51 -10.64 -18.53
CA PHE A 39 -2.07 -11.88 -19.08
C PHE A 39 -1.89 -11.97 -20.60
N VAL A 40 -2.16 -10.88 -21.32
CA VAL A 40 -1.94 -10.81 -22.77
C VAL A 40 -0.45 -10.94 -23.11
N ALA A 41 0.44 -10.34 -22.32
CA ALA A 41 1.89 -10.46 -22.50
C ALA A 41 2.37 -11.91 -22.30
N LEU A 42 1.77 -12.64 -21.34
CA LEU A 42 2.07 -14.04 -21.10
C LEU A 42 1.68 -14.94 -22.29
N ILE A 43 0.46 -14.78 -22.80
CA ILE A 43 -0.03 -15.57 -23.94
C ILE A 43 0.74 -15.22 -25.21
N ALA A 44 0.88 -13.92 -25.51
CA ALA A 44 1.59 -13.47 -26.70
C ALA A 44 3.08 -13.83 -26.63
N GLY A 45 3.71 -13.69 -25.46
CA GLY A 45 5.11 -14.05 -25.25
C GLY A 45 5.37 -15.56 -25.40
N TYR A 46 4.41 -16.40 -25.01
CA TYR A 46 4.46 -17.83 -25.30
C TYR A 46 4.43 -18.10 -26.82
N ASN A 47 3.58 -17.41 -27.56
CA ASN A 47 3.52 -17.55 -29.02
C ASN A 47 4.80 -17.03 -29.71
N VAL A 48 5.46 -16.01 -29.16
CA VAL A 48 6.80 -15.57 -29.62
C VAL A 48 7.82 -16.71 -29.46
N LEU A 49 7.79 -17.45 -28.34
CA LEU A 49 8.73 -18.54 -28.09
C LEU A 49 8.47 -19.78 -28.97
N MET A 50 7.22 -20.03 -29.36
CA MET A 50 6.85 -21.20 -30.16
C MET A 50 6.98 -20.99 -31.68
N GLU A 51 6.53 -19.84 -32.19
CA GLU A 51 6.43 -19.61 -33.64
C GLU A 51 7.15 -18.35 -34.13
N PHE A 52 7.71 -17.55 -33.21
CA PHE A 52 8.43 -16.30 -33.46
C PHE A 52 7.85 -15.46 -34.61
N SER A 53 6.64 -14.91 -34.41
CA SER A 53 5.99 -14.03 -35.40
C SER A 53 6.13 -12.54 -35.05
N PRO A 54 6.31 -11.63 -36.03
CA PRO A 54 6.40 -10.19 -35.78
C PRO A 54 5.17 -9.62 -35.06
N VAL A 55 3.99 -10.18 -35.35
CA VAL A 55 2.71 -9.81 -34.72
C VAL A 55 2.72 -10.21 -33.24
N SER A 56 3.14 -11.44 -32.91
CA SER A 56 3.22 -11.88 -31.51
C SER A 56 4.21 -11.03 -30.69
N LEU A 57 5.32 -10.61 -31.29
CA LEU A 57 6.31 -9.75 -30.65
C LEU A 57 5.74 -8.36 -30.37
N ALA A 58 5.08 -7.74 -31.36
CA ALA A 58 4.41 -6.45 -31.19
C ALA A 58 3.33 -6.48 -30.09
N VAL A 59 2.47 -7.51 -30.09
CA VAL A 59 1.43 -7.68 -29.07
C VAL A 59 2.04 -7.87 -27.67
N THR A 60 3.13 -8.65 -27.56
CA THR A 60 3.83 -8.87 -26.30
C THR A 60 4.40 -7.57 -25.73
N LEU A 61 5.04 -6.74 -26.56
CA LEU A 61 5.60 -5.45 -26.14
C LEU A 61 4.53 -4.46 -25.70
N ILE A 62 3.42 -4.36 -26.45
CA ILE A 62 2.30 -3.48 -26.09
C ILE A 62 1.68 -3.93 -24.76
N ALA A 63 1.48 -5.23 -24.59
CA ALA A 63 0.90 -5.79 -23.38
C ALA A 63 1.81 -5.62 -22.16
N LEU A 64 3.13 -5.76 -22.33
CA LEU A 64 4.13 -5.42 -21.30
C LEU A 64 4.11 -3.94 -20.95
N ALA A 65 4.05 -3.04 -21.94
CA ALA A 65 3.96 -1.61 -21.70
C ALA A 65 2.68 -1.24 -20.93
N ALA A 66 1.54 -1.86 -21.26
CA ALA A 66 0.29 -1.69 -20.51
C ALA A 66 0.41 -2.23 -19.08
N ALA A 67 1.08 -3.37 -18.88
CA ALA A 67 1.31 -3.94 -17.56
C ALA A 67 2.19 -3.04 -16.68
N VAL A 68 3.34 -2.60 -17.21
CA VAL A 68 4.27 -1.73 -16.48
C VAL A 68 3.66 -0.35 -16.23
N GLY A 69 3.06 0.25 -17.26
CA GLY A 69 2.42 1.56 -17.17
C GLY A 69 1.25 1.57 -16.18
N GLY A 70 0.37 0.56 -16.25
CA GLY A 70 -0.71 0.37 -15.29
C GLY A 70 -0.19 0.19 -13.85
N GLY A 71 0.89 -0.57 -13.66
CA GLY A 71 1.49 -0.82 -12.35
C GLY A 71 2.08 0.45 -11.73
N VAL A 72 2.82 1.24 -12.51
CA VAL A 72 3.38 2.53 -12.09
C VAL A 72 2.26 3.52 -11.76
N LEU A 73 1.25 3.61 -12.61
CA LEU A 73 0.09 4.48 -12.39
C LEU A 73 -0.68 4.08 -11.12
N THR A 74 -0.90 2.78 -10.91
CA THR A 74 -1.55 2.26 -9.69
C THR A 74 -0.75 2.64 -8.45
N LYS A 75 0.59 2.47 -8.47
CA LYS A 75 1.48 2.86 -7.37
C LYS A 75 1.38 4.35 -7.09
N HIS A 76 1.41 5.19 -8.12
CA HIS A 76 1.34 6.63 -7.96
C HIS A 76 -0.02 7.08 -7.40
N LEU A 77 -1.12 6.55 -7.93
CA LEU A 77 -2.46 6.85 -7.46
C LEU A 77 -2.66 6.39 -6.01
N MET A 78 -2.22 5.17 -5.66
CA MET A 78 -2.37 4.65 -4.30
C MET A 78 -1.50 5.36 -3.28
N ARG A 79 -0.34 5.89 -3.68
CA ARG A 79 0.53 6.69 -2.79
C ARG A 79 -0.13 8.01 -2.37
N ASN A 80 -1.04 8.56 -3.17
CA ASN A 80 -1.77 9.77 -2.81
C ASN A 80 -2.91 9.52 -1.80
N VAL A 81 -3.31 8.24 -1.64
CA VAL A 81 -4.45 7.84 -0.81
C VAL A 81 -4.04 7.55 0.64
N ARG A 82 -2.78 7.22 0.90
CA ARG A 82 -2.32 6.76 2.22
C ARG A 82 -0.94 7.29 2.57
N PHE A 83 -0.78 7.80 3.77
CA PHE A 83 0.52 7.99 4.40
C PHE A 83 0.85 6.74 5.22
N ARG A 84 2.08 6.22 5.11
CA ARG A 84 2.50 5.00 5.80
C ARG A 84 3.93 5.15 6.33
N VAL A 85 4.11 4.76 7.57
CA VAL A 85 5.40 4.60 8.23
C VAL A 85 5.67 3.12 8.38
N HIS A 86 6.84 2.67 7.94
CA HIS A 86 7.24 1.27 8.00
C HIS A 86 8.23 1.03 9.14
N LYS A 87 8.37 -0.23 9.57
CA LYS A 87 9.44 -0.65 10.47
C LYS A 87 10.82 -0.44 9.82
N PRO A 88 11.87 -0.16 10.61
CA PRO A 88 13.22 -0.05 10.07
C PRO A 88 13.60 -1.35 9.35
N ASN A 89 14.32 -1.22 8.22
CA ASN A 89 14.72 -2.32 7.34
C ASN A 89 13.59 -3.08 6.64
N ALA A 90 12.34 -2.60 6.68
CA ALA A 90 11.22 -3.20 5.95
C ALA A 90 11.54 -3.38 4.46
N GLY A 91 12.13 -2.37 3.83
CA GLY A 91 12.50 -2.43 2.41
C GLY A 91 13.53 -3.52 2.12
N LEU A 92 14.53 -3.66 2.98
CA LEU A 92 15.61 -4.65 2.80
C LEU A 92 15.10 -6.08 3.01
N ILE A 93 14.30 -6.31 4.05
CA ILE A 93 13.74 -7.64 4.35
C ILE A 93 12.70 -8.03 3.30
N GLY A 94 11.87 -7.09 2.87
CA GLY A 94 10.96 -7.27 1.75
C GLY A 94 11.70 -7.63 0.46
N ALA A 95 12.76 -6.89 0.13
CA ALA A 95 13.60 -7.19 -1.02
C ALA A 95 14.25 -8.58 -0.92
N ALA A 96 14.81 -8.95 0.24
CA ALA A 96 15.41 -10.27 0.45
C ALA A 96 14.38 -11.41 0.26
N LYS A 97 13.16 -11.27 0.79
CA LYS A 97 12.07 -12.24 0.57
C LYS A 97 11.69 -12.35 -0.90
N LEU A 98 11.59 -11.23 -1.61
CA LEU A 98 11.27 -11.20 -3.03
C LEU A 98 12.38 -11.81 -3.89
N THR A 99 13.64 -11.50 -3.59
CA THR A 99 14.80 -12.07 -4.28
C THR A 99 14.88 -13.57 -4.05
N GLY A 100 14.72 -14.05 -2.81
CA GLY A 100 14.71 -15.49 -2.51
C GLY A 100 13.60 -16.22 -3.26
N LEU A 101 12.42 -15.61 -3.38
CA LEU A 101 11.30 -16.18 -4.13
C LEU A 101 11.55 -16.20 -5.64
N LEU A 102 12.19 -15.16 -6.19
CA LEU A 102 12.61 -15.14 -7.59
C LEU A 102 13.64 -16.23 -7.89
N VAL A 103 14.64 -16.40 -7.02
CA VAL A 103 15.64 -17.47 -7.17
C VAL A 103 14.97 -18.85 -7.14
N ALA A 104 14.08 -19.10 -6.19
CA ALA A 104 13.32 -20.35 -6.13
C ALA A 104 12.45 -20.56 -7.39
N PHE A 105 11.80 -19.51 -7.88
CA PHE A 105 11.00 -19.55 -9.09
C PHE A 105 11.84 -19.93 -10.33
N PHE A 106 12.99 -19.28 -10.53
CA PHE A 106 13.88 -19.59 -11.64
C PHE A 106 14.49 -21.00 -11.54
N ALA A 107 14.81 -21.46 -10.33
CA ALA A 107 15.30 -22.82 -10.11
C ALA A 107 14.23 -23.87 -10.51
N ILE A 108 12.97 -23.67 -10.10
CA ILE A 108 11.85 -24.57 -10.49
C ILE A 108 11.60 -24.50 -11.99
N ALA A 109 11.66 -23.31 -12.59
CA ALA A 109 11.51 -23.14 -14.03
C ALA A 109 12.61 -23.86 -14.83
N ALA A 110 13.86 -23.77 -14.38
CA ALA A 110 14.98 -24.49 -14.97
C ALA A 110 14.80 -26.02 -14.87
N LEU A 111 14.31 -26.51 -13.72
CA LEU A 111 14.04 -27.93 -13.51
C LEU A 111 12.93 -28.44 -14.44
N LEU A 112 11.85 -27.68 -14.61
CA LEU A 112 10.78 -27.97 -15.57
C LEU A 112 11.26 -27.91 -17.02
N GLY A 113 12.21 -27.01 -17.33
CA GLY A 113 12.90 -26.97 -18.61
C GLY A 113 13.68 -28.24 -18.89
N SER A 114 14.36 -28.78 -17.87
CA SER A 114 15.19 -29.99 -17.99
C SER A 114 14.41 -31.28 -18.23
N ILE A 115 13.12 -31.32 -17.86
CA ILE A 115 12.23 -32.48 -18.06
C ILE A 115 11.28 -32.32 -19.26
N GLU A 116 11.56 -31.37 -20.16
CA GLU A 116 10.71 -31.06 -21.33
C GLU A 116 9.23 -30.86 -20.98
N ALA A 117 8.95 -30.26 -19.82
CA ALA A 117 7.58 -30.11 -19.34
C ALA A 117 6.70 -29.39 -20.38
N PRO A 118 5.43 -29.84 -20.58
CA PRO A 118 4.52 -29.25 -21.55
C PRO A 118 4.40 -27.73 -21.41
N GLY A 119 4.27 -27.02 -22.54
CA GLY A 119 4.23 -25.55 -22.57
C GLY A 119 3.17 -24.94 -21.65
N ALA A 120 2.00 -25.59 -21.51
CA ALA A 120 0.95 -25.16 -20.58
C ALA A 120 1.41 -25.17 -19.11
N LEU A 121 2.25 -26.13 -18.70
CA LEU A 121 2.80 -26.23 -17.35
C LEU A 121 3.73 -25.05 -17.03
N ARG A 122 4.46 -24.54 -18.03
CA ARG A 122 5.32 -23.35 -17.90
C ARG A 122 4.50 -22.07 -17.73
N VAL A 123 3.38 -21.93 -18.46
CA VAL A 123 2.47 -20.78 -18.31
C VAL A 123 1.83 -20.76 -16.93
N VAL A 124 1.36 -21.92 -16.45
CA VAL A 124 0.81 -22.08 -15.08
C VAL A 124 1.87 -21.74 -14.04
N LEU A 125 3.12 -22.20 -14.21
CA LEU A 125 4.21 -21.86 -13.31
C LEU A 125 4.39 -20.35 -13.20
N ILE A 126 4.49 -19.63 -14.33
CA ILE A 126 4.68 -18.18 -14.32
C ILE A 126 3.50 -17.48 -13.64
N ALA A 127 2.26 -17.88 -13.93
CA ALA A 127 1.07 -17.33 -13.29
C ALA A 127 1.09 -17.53 -11.76
N VAL A 128 1.43 -18.73 -11.30
CA VAL A 128 1.57 -19.05 -9.86
C VAL A 128 2.72 -18.24 -9.24
N GLY A 129 3.86 -18.12 -9.93
CA GLY A 129 5.00 -17.32 -9.49
C GLY A 129 4.61 -15.85 -9.25
N CYS A 130 3.96 -15.23 -10.25
CA CYS A 130 3.45 -13.86 -10.14
C CYS A 130 2.46 -13.69 -8.99
N GLY A 131 1.51 -14.63 -8.82
CA GLY A 131 0.55 -14.62 -7.73
C GLY A 131 1.23 -14.70 -6.36
N THR A 132 2.24 -15.56 -6.23
CA THR A 132 2.99 -15.74 -4.98
C THR A 132 3.82 -14.50 -4.63
N ILE A 133 4.46 -13.86 -5.62
CA ILE A 133 5.16 -12.58 -5.45
C ILE A 133 4.21 -11.51 -4.91
N ALA A 134 3.03 -11.36 -5.53
CA ALA A 134 2.03 -10.38 -5.12
C ALA A 134 1.51 -10.66 -3.69
N TYR A 135 1.28 -11.93 -3.36
CA TYR A 135 0.83 -12.35 -2.04
C TYR A 135 1.87 -12.05 -0.94
N VAL A 136 3.13 -12.44 -1.15
CA VAL A 136 4.21 -12.19 -0.18
C VAL A 136 4.42 -10.70 0.03
N ARG A 137 4.36 -9.90 -1.04
CA ARG A 137 4.42 -8.45 -0.93
C ARG A 137 3.25 -7.88 -0.12
N SER A 138 2.03 -8.35 -0.36
CA SER A 138 0.86 -7.89 0.38
C SER A 138 0.94 -8.23 1.87
N LEU A 139 1.39 -9.44 2.22
CA LEU A 139 1.60 -9.83 3.62
C LEU A 139 2.71 -8.99 4.28
N HIS A 140 3.80 -8.74 3.54
CA HIS A 140 4.88 -7.90 4.01
C HIS A 140 4.37 -6.48 4.32
N ASP A 141 3.64 -5.87 3.40
CA ASP A 141 3.07 -4.54 3.58
C ASP A 141 2.11 -4.48 4.79
N GLN A 142 1.36 -5.54 5.07
CA GLN A 142 0.49 -5.59 6.25
C GLN A 142 1.28 -5.70 7.57
N GLN A 143 2.33 -6.51 7.61
CA GLN A 143 3.10 -6.80 8.83
C GLN A 143 4.10 -5.69 9.20
N TRP A 144 4.54 -4.91 8.22
CA TRP A 144 5.66 -3.97 8.37
C TRP A 144 5.23 -2.51 8.39
N VAL A 145 3.94 -2.20 8.27
CA VAL A 145 3.40 -0.85 8.49
C VAL A 145 3.12 -0.66 9.99
N LEU A 146 3.77 0.35 10.58
CA LEU A 146 3.62 0.75 11.98
C LEU A 146 2.49 1.76 12.16
N PHE A 147 2.38 2.70 11.23
CA PHE A 147 1.41 3.78 11.29
C PHE A 147 0.91 4.10 9.89
N GLU A 148 -0.40 4.20 9.69
CA GLU A 148 -1.01 4.57 8.40
C GLU A 148 -2.13 5.59 8.62
N LEU A 149 -2.11 6.67 7.85
CA LEU A 149 -3.21 7.62 7.74
C LEU A 149 -3.89 7.45 6.38
N ASP A 150 -5.20 7.29 6.40
CA ASP A 150 -6.06 7.21 5.20
C ASP A 150 -7.34 8.03 5.48
N ALA A 151 -8.16 8.29 4.46
CA ALA A 151 -9.41 9.03 4.63
C ALA A 151 -10.46 8.28 5.50
N VAL A 152 -10.23 7.01 5.84
CA VAL A 152 -11.09 6.23 6.75
C VAL A 152 -10.73 6.47 8.22
N GLY A 153 -9.45 6.68 8.51
CA GLY A 153 -8.96 6.76 9.88
C GLY A 153 -7.47 6.56 10.00
N VAL A 154 -7.06 6.33 11.24
CA VAL A 154 -5.68 6.12 11.65
C VAL A 154 -5.50 4.64 11.94
N ARG A 155 -4.54 3.99 11.30
CA ARG A 155 -4.14 2.62 11.62
C ARG A 155 -2.83 2.65 12.39
N ILE A 156 -2.85 2.08 13.58
CA ILE A 156 -1.68 1.88 14.43
C ILE A 156 -1.45 0.38 14.50
N GLU A 157 -0.35 -0.06 13.89
CA GLU A 157 -0.02 -1.46 13.64
C GLU A 157 -1.17 -2.22 12.95
N ARG A 158 -1.93 -3.01 13.73
CA ARG A 158 -3.06 -3.84 13.25
C ARG A 158 -4.43 -3.22 13.56
N THR A 159 -4.49 -2.20 14.41
CA THR A 159 -5.75 -1.61 14.87
C THR A 159 -6.07 -0.38 14.04
N VAL A 160 -7.28 -0.35 13.47
CA VAL A 160 -7.79 0.81 12.74
C VAL A 160 -8.74 1.58 13.64
N VAL A 161 -8.43 2.85 13.89
CA VAL A 161 -9.28 3.81 14.60
C VAL A 161 -9.94 4.73 13.56
N PRO A 162 -11.26 4.64 13.36
CA PRO A 162 -11.98 5.53 12.46
C PRO A 162 -11.83 7.00 12.89
N TRP A 163 -11.79 7.94 11.95
CA TRP A 163 -11.65 9.37 12.28
C TRP A 163 -12.70 9.91 13.26
N ARG A 164 -13.95 9.42 13.16
CA ARG A 164 -15.04 9.77 14.08
C ARG A 164 -14.74 9.44 15.54
N ASP A 165 -13.86 8.46 15.76
CA ASP A 165 -13.51 7.94 17.07
C ASP A 165 -12.16 8.51 17.54
N VAL A 166 -11.47 9.34 16.75
CA VAL A 166 -10.19 9.98 17.09
C VAL A 166 -10.46 11.37 17.68
N THR A 167 -10.00 11.62 18.90
CA THR A 167 -10.05 12.95 19.53
C THR A 167 -8.81 13.78 19.26
N ARG A 168 -7.63 13.15 19.27
CA ARG A 168 -6.34 13.83 19.07
C ARG A 168 -5.30 12.89 18.48
N LEU A 169 -4.44 13.44 17.62
CA LEU A 169 -3.21 12.81 17.18
C LEU A 169 -2.04 13.34 17.98
N THR A 170 -1.13 12.46 18.40
CA THR A 170 0.02 12.82 19.24
C THR A 170 1.34 12.48 18.57
N THR A 171 2.32 13.37 18.70
CA THR A 171 3.72 13.16 18.30
C THR A 171 4.65 13.61 19.41
N ASP A 172 5.09 12.67 20.23
CA ASP A 172 5.92 12.96 21.41
C ASP A 172 7.28 12.26 21.30
N PRO A 173 8.40 12.92 21.64
CA PRO A 173 9.68 12.23 21.73
C PRO A 173 9.66 11.22 22.89
N VAL A 174 10.15 10.01 22.67
CA VAL A 174 10.17 8.92 23.68
C VAL A 174 11.59 8.48 24.04
N GLY A 175 12.58 8.87 23.26
CA GLY A 175 13.99 8.52 23.47
C GLY A 175 14.87 9.03 22.34
N PRO A 176 16.19 8.82 22.41
CA PRO A 176 17.12 9.28 21.38
C PRO A 176 16.79 8.64 20.03
N GLY A 177 16.48 9.48 19.03
CA GLY A 177 16.16 9.06 17.67
C GLY A 177 14.80 8.40 17.46
N MET A 178 13.89 8.51 18.45
CA MET A 178 12.57 7.87 18.41
C MET A 178 11.45 8.84 18.75
N THR A 179 10.44 8.90 17.89
CA THR A 179 9.20 9.65 18.06
C THR A 179 8.01 8.71 18.24
N ARG A 180 7.19 8.97 19.25
CA ARG A 180 5.93 8.28 19.53
C ARG A 180 4.83 8.92 18.72
N LEU A 181 4.30 8.18 17.75
CA LEU A 181 3.05 8.52 17.07
C LEU A 181 1.89 7.87 17.81
N GLY A 182 0.78 8.59 17.95
CA GLY A 182 -0.39 8.04 18.61
C GLY A 182 -1.70 8.63 18.14
N ALA A 183 -2.76 7.87 18.37
CA ALA A 183 -4.14 8.30 18.22
C ALA A 183 -4.84 8.07 19.55
N ILE A 184 -5.44 9.13 20.09
CA ILE A 184 -6.26 9.08 21.28
C ILE A 184 -7.70 8.89 20.81
N PRO A 185 -8.34 7.75 21.13
CA PRO A 185 -9.74 7.54 20.78
C PRO A 185 -10.70 8.14 21.82
N VAL A 186 -11.96 8.40 21.43
CA VAL A 186 -13.00 8.99 22.31
C VAL A 186 -13.32 8.10 23.51
N ASN A 187 -13.44 6.79 23.30
CA ASN A 187 -13.95 5.83 24.30
C ASN A 187 -13.03 4.61 24.47
N ALA A 188 -11.72 4.76 24.28
CA ALA A 188 -10.78 3.65 24.44
C ALA A 188 -9.41 4.13 24.94
N ALA A 189 -8.55 3.17 25.31
CA ALA A 189 -7.18 3.47 25.68
C ALA A 189 -6.43 4.10 24.49
N PRO A 190 -5.56 5.11 24.74
CA PRO A 190 -4.72 5.68 23.70
C PRO A 190 -3.83 4.60 23.04
N LEU A 191 -3.74 4.68 21.71
CA LEU A 191 -2.89 3.78 20.93
C LEU A 191 -1.64 4.53 20.50
N TYR A 192 -0.48 3.95 20.77
CA TYR A 192 0.82 4.55 20.48
C TYR A 192 1.73 3.55 19.76
N VAL A 193 2.61 4.08 18.92
CA VAL A 193 3.70 3.33 18.30
C VAL A 193 4.95 4.19 18.29
N ALA A 194 6.09 3.60 18.64
CA ALA A 194 7.38 4.26 18.56
C ALA A 194 7.96 4.07 17.16
N VAL A 195 8.42 5.16 16.56
CA VAL A 195 8.93 5.24 15.20
C VAL A 195 10.32 5.85 15.23
N GLN A 196 11.25 5.35 14.41
CA GLN A 196 12.56 5.99 14.25
C GLN A 196 12.42 7.33 13.52
N ASP A 197 13.11 8.36 14.00
CA ASP A 197 13.07 9.68 13.39
C ASP A 197 13.54 9.68 11.93
N SER A 198 14.42 8.74 11.55
CA SER A 198 14.86 8.54 10.17
C SER A 198 13.76 8.04 9.22
N GLU A 199 12.75 7.36 9.75
CA GLU A 199 11.60 6.84 8.99
C GLU A 199 10.39 7.78 9.06
N LEU A 200 10.52 8.89 9.80
CA LEU A 200 9.46 9.86 10.02
C LEU A 200 9.83 11.21 9.40
N ASP A 201 9.20 11.56 8.27
CA ASP A 201 9.28 12.92 7.74
C ASP A 201 8.15 13.78 8.35
N PRO A 202 8.46 14.75 9.22
CA PRO A 202 7.45 15.57 9.89
C PRO A 202 6.62 16.40 8.92
N ARG A 203 7.19 16.80 7.77
CA ARG A 203 6.50 17.61 6.77
C ARG A 203 5.45 16.77 6.05
N LEU A 204 5.81 15.56 5.64
CA LEU A 204 4.87 14.63 5.01
C LEU A 204 3.78 14.18 5.98
N LEU A 205 4.12 14.01 7.27
CA LEU A 205 3.12 13.72 8.31
C LEU A 205 2.13 14.87 8.47
N ALA A 206 2.61 16.11 8.59
CA ALA A 206 1.75 17.29 8.70
C ALA A 206 0.86 17.48 7.46
N GLU A 207 1.42 17.27 6.26
CA GLU A 207 0.66 17.30 5.01
C GLU A 207 -0.41 16.20 4.97
N ALA A 208 -0.08 14.99 5.41
CA ALA A 208 -1.02 13.88 5.49
C ALA A 208 -2.16 14.14 6.48
N VAL A 209 -1.85 14.72 7.66
CA VAL A 209 -2.88 15.13 8.63
C VAL A 209 -3.77 16.21 8.02
N GLY A 210 -3.21 17.24 7.40
CA GLY A 210 -4.00 18.28 6.73
C GLY A 210 -4.86 17.75 5.56
N ARG A 211 -4.47 16.63 4.96
CA ARG A 211 -5.20 16.00 3.85
C ARG A 211 -6.32 15.06 4.31
N PHE A 212 -6.11 14.31 5.40
CA PHE A 212 -7.00 13.22 5.79
C PHE A 212 -7.77 13.47 7.09
N ALA A 213 -7.26 14.30 8.00
CA ALA A 213 -7.91 14.54 9.28
C ALA A 213 -9.11 15.48 9.12
N PRO A 214 -10.25 15.20 9.77
CA PRO A 214 -11.37 16.13 9.88
C PRO A 214 -10.94 17.46 10.52
N GLN A 215 -11.68 18.53 10.20
CA GLN A 215 -11.50 19.84 10.81
C GLN A 215 -11.58 19.73 12.35
N GLY A 216 -10.54 20.22 13.04
CA GLY A 216 -10.43 20.18 14.50
C GLY A 216 -9.50 19.11 15.06
N ILE A 217 -9.09 18.11 14.27
CA ILE A 217 -8.07 17.13 14.68
C ILE A 217 -6.70 17.64 14.25
N PHE A 218 -5.91 18.06 15.23
CA PHE A 218 -4.55 18.56 15.03
C PHE A 218 -3.51 17.56 15.53
N LEU A 219 -2.38 17.55 14.85
CA LEU A 219 -1.18 16.88 15.32
C LEU A 219 -0.65 17.67 16.53
N THR A 220 -0.79 17.11 17.72
CA THR A 220 -0.30 17.74 18.95
C THR A 220 1.02 17.07 19.34
N GLY A 221 2.04 17.85 19.68
CA GLY A 221 3.32 17.31 20.15
C GLY A 221 3.91 18.19 21.22
N ALA A 222 4.99 17.70 21.84
CA ALA A 222 5.72 18.45 22.87
C ALA A 222 6.17 19.86 22.45
N GLN A 223 6.23 20.16 21.15
CA GLN A 223 6.60 21.48 20.61
C GLN A 223 5.42 22.37 20.20
N ASN A 224 4.17 21.88 20.23
CA ASN A 224 2.97 22.68 20.00
C ASN A 224 1.97 22.42 21.13
N PRO A 225 2.14 23.08 22.29
CA PRO A 225 1.04 23.17 23.24
C PRO A 225 -0.09 23.94 22.55
N VAL A 226 -1.26 23.32 22.47
CA VAL A 226 -2.50 24.02 22.14
C VAL A 226 -2.68 25.08 23.23
N ASN A 227 -2.46 26.35 22.86
CA ASN A 227 -2.94 27.50 23.63
C ASN A 227 -4.43 27.70 23.34
#